data_AF-A0AAT9WNR4-F1
#
_entry.id   AF-A0AAT9WNR4-F1
#
_cell.length_a   1.000
_cell.length_b   1.000
_cell.length_c   1.000
_cell.angle_alpha   90.00
_cell.angle_beta   90.00
_cell.angle_gamma   90.00
#
_symmetry.space_group_name_H-M   'P 1'
#
loop_
_entity.id
_entity.type
_entity.pdbx_description
1 polymer ?
#
loop_
_entity_poly.entity_id
_entity_poly.type
_entity_poly.pdbx_seq_one_letter_code
_entity_poly.pdbx_strand_id
1 'polypeptide(L)' 'MKPKPSLSPEAASNESDGSRSERPDARPRPPRQPELEDCCRSGCTPCVFDLYDAAMERYELALAAWLARHPDAAPP' A
#
# COMPACT_ATOMS: atom_id res chain seq x y z
N MET A 1 -56.66 -13.30 -7.27
CA MET A 1 -55.67 -12.67 -8.17
C MET A 1 -55.87 -11.17 -8.17
N LYS A 2 -54.86 -10.40 -7.74
CA LYS A 2 -54.67 -8.97 -8.00
C LYS A 2 -53.21 -8.67 -7.63
N PRO A 3 -52.32 -8.38 -8.60
CA PRO A 3 -50.90 -8.25 -8.35
C PRO A 3 -50.60 -6.94 -7.59
N LYS A 4 -49.64 -7.01 -6.66
CA LYS A 4 -48.99 -5.83 -6.09
C LYS A 4 -48.34 -5.03 -7.23
N PRO A 5 -48.53 -3.71 -7.36
CA PRO A 5 -47.61 -2.91 -8.15
C PRO A 5 -46.25 -2.92 -7.46
N SER A 6 -45.34 -3.71 -8.01
CA SER A 6 -43.91 -3.59 -7.82
C SER A 6 -43.47 -2.39 -8.66
N LEU A 7 -43.10 -1.31 -7.98
CA LEU A 7 -42.26 -0.27 -8.55
C LEU A 7 -41.12 -0.08 -7.57
N SER A 8 -40.15 -0.98 -7.67
CA SER A 8 -38.78 -0.70 -7.29
C SER A 8 -38.24 0.31 -8.30
N PRO A 9 -37.75 1.49 -7.91
CA PRO A 9 -36.84 2.22 -8.76
C PRO A 9 -35.48 1.52 -8.69
N GLU A 10 -35.10 0.86 -9.78
CA GLU A 10 -33.70 0.67 -10.13
C GLU A 10 -33.12 2.02 -10.55
N ALA A 11 -31.98 2.41 -10.00
CA ALA A 11 -30.88 3.07 -10.72
C ALA A 11 -29.83 3.65 -9.75
N ALA A 12 -28.59 3.54 -10.19
CA ALA A 12 -27.39 4.21 -9.70
C ALA A 12 -26.75 3.60 -8.44
N SER A 13 -25.93 2.58 -8.68
CA SER A 13 -24.48 2.69 -8.50
C SER A 13 -24.03 3.91 -7.70
N ASN A 14 -24.04 3.84 -6.37
CA ASN A 14 -23.15 4.70 -5.59
C ASN A 14 -21.80 4.03 -5.55
N GLU A 15 -21.07 4.32 -6.63
CA GLU A 15 -19.64 4.16 -6.77
C GLU A 15 -18.96 4.49 -5.44
N SER A 16 -18.01 3.64 -5.09
CA SER A 16 -17.10 3.78 -3.97
C SER A 16 -16.27 5.06 -4.09
N ASP A 17 -16.91 6.21 -3.91
CA ASP A 17 -16.28 7.52 -3.91
C ASP A 17 -15.69 7.79 -2.52
N GLY A 18 -14.38 8.03 -2.51
CA GLY A 18 -13.71 8.66 -1.37
C GLY A 18 -12.86 7.77 -0.47
N SER A 19 -12.65 6.48 -0.76
CA SER A 19 -11.54 5.71 -0.14
C SER A 19 -10.33 5.64 -1.06
N ARG A 20 -10.02 6.74 -1.75
CA ARG A 20 -8.71 6.88 -2.39
C ARG A 20 -7.96 7.96 -1.67
N SER A 21 -7.62 7.60 -0.44
CA SER A 21 -6.59 8.22 0.40
C SER A 21 -5.64 9.01 -0.47
N GLU A 22 -5.86 10.33 -0.54
CA GLU A 22 -4.82 11.31 -0.78
C GLU A 22 -3.89 11.17 0.42
N ARG A 23 -3.17 10.04 0.47
CA ARG A 23 -2.04 9.91 1.36
C ARG A 23 -1.18 11.09 0.93
N PRO A 24 -0.99 12.11 1.78
CA PRO A 24 -0.12 13.21 1.45
C PRO A 24 1.15 12.59 0.89
N ASP A 25 1.69 13.18 -0.19
CA ASP A 25 2.85 12.69 -0.93
C ASP A 25 4.10 12.75 -0.05
N ALA A 26 4.06 11.99 1.02
CA ALA A 26 4.98 11.95 2.10
C ALA A 26 6.11 11.05 1.67
N ARG A 27 7.33 11.48 2.01
CA ARG A 27 8.52 10.70 1.75
C ARG A 27 8.32 9.29 2.32
N PRO A 28 8.52 8.24 1.50
CA PRO A 28 8.46 6.88 2.02
C PRO A 28 9.53 6.72 3.10
N ARG A 29 9.25 5.89 4.10
CA ARG A 29 10.19 5.59 5.17
C ARG A 29 10.82 4.22 4.91
N PRO A 30 12.12 4.07 5.21
CA PRO A 30 12.78 2.77 5.07
C PRO A 30 12.11 1.73 5.98
N PRO A 31 12.02 0.47 5.55
CA PRO A 31 11.58 -0.61 6.43
C PRO A 31 12.55 -0.75 7.62
N ARG A 32 12.03 -1.21 8.76
CA ARG A 32 12.87 -1.55 9.91
C ARG A 32 13.70 -2.78 9.56
N GLN A 33 15.02 -2.69 9.74
CA GLN A 33 15.90 -3.85 9.62
C GLN A 33 15.54 -4.89 10.70
N PRO A 34 15.33 -6.16 10.32
CA PRO A 34 15.08 -7.22 11.30
C PRO A 34 16.37 -7.57 12.05
N GLU A 35 16.21 -7.91 13.32
CA GLU A 35 17.30 -8.41 14.16
C GLU A 35 17.50 -9.93 13.96
N LEU A 36 18.62 -10.47 14.42
CA LEU A 36 18.88 -11.92 14.37
C LEU A 36 17.86 -12.73 15.19
N GLU A 37 17.31 -12.12 16.23
CA GLU A 37 16.25 -12.67 17.08
C GLU A 37 14.87 -12.67 16.41
N ASP A 38 14.65 -11.81 15.40
CA ASP A 38 13.44 -11.84 14.55
C ASP A 38 13.47 -13.03 13.57
N CYS A 39 14.65 -13.61 13.33
CA CYS A 39 14.81 -14.79 12.48
C CYS A 39 14.46 -16.07 13.23
N CYS A 40 13.56 -16.89 12.65
CA CYS A 40 13.14 -18.14 13.27
C CYS A 40 14.27 -19.18 13.43
N ARG A 41 15.38 -19.02 12.68
CA ARG A 41 16.59 -19.88 12.67
C ARG A 41 16.35 -21.39 12.42
N SER A 42 15.12 -21.79 12.11
CA SER A 42 14.73 -23.17 11.82
C SER A 42 14.52 -23.45 10.32
N GLY A 43 14.81 -22.47 9.46
CA GLY A 43 14.68 -22.60 8.01
C GLY A 43 13.29 -22.22 7.45
N CYS A 44 12.56 -21.34 8.13
CA CYS A 44 11.27 -20.83 7.64
C CYS A 44 11.43 -20.11 6.29
N THR A 45 10.47 -20.30 5.38
CA THR A 45 10.39 -19.58 4.11
C THR A 45 9.01 -18.92 3.97
N PRO A 46 8.94 -17.60 3.71
CA PRO A 46 10.06 -16.68 3.49
C PRO A 46 10.81 -16.33 4.79
N CYS A 47 12.14 -16.17 4.72
CA CYS A 47 12.93 -15.68 5.83
C CYS A 47 12.56 -14.21 6.11
N VAL A 48 12.67 -13.76 7.36
CA VAL A 48 12.43 -12.34 7.70
C VAL A 48 13.37 -11.40 6.94
N PHE A 49 14.60 -11.85 6.66
CA PHE A 49 15.55 -11.13 5.83
C PHE A 49 15.08 -11.05 4.36
N ASP A 50 14.54 -12.13 3.80
CA ASP A 50 13.97 -12.12 2.44
C ASP A 50 12.79 -11.13 2.33
N LEU A 51 11.93 -11.09 3.35
CA LEU A 51 10.82 -10.14 3.42
C LEU A 51 11.31 -8.70 3.53
N TYR A 52 12.38 -8.47 4.29
CA TYR A 52 13.03 -7.18 4.41
C TYR A 52 13.64 -6.73 3.08
N ASP A 53 14.35 -7.60 2.37
CA ASP A 53 14.95 -7.29 1.07
C ASP A 53 13.86 -6.91 0.05
N ALA A 54 12.78 -7.70 -0.04
CA ALA A 54 11.64 -7.36 -0.87
C ALA A 54 10.96 -6.04 -0.46
N ALA A 55 10.95 -5.70 0.84
CA ALA A 55 10.42 -4.42 1.32
C ALA A 55 11.36 -3.25 0.99
N MET A 56 12.67 -3.45 1.04
CA MET A 56 13.69 -2.48 0.64
C MET A 56 13.57 -2.15 -0.83
N GLU A 57 13.41 -3.14 -1.71
CA GLU A 57 13.19 -2.91 -3.15
C GLU A 57 11.97 -2.01 -3.40
N ARG A 58 10.84 -2.31 -2.73
CA ARG A 58 9.63 -1.48 -2.84
C ARG A 58 9.86 -0.06 -2.30
N TYR A 59 10.61 0.06 -1.22
CA TYR A 59 10.96 1.36 -0.64
C TYR A 59 11.81 2.20 -1.59
N GLU A 60 12.83 1.62 -2.21
CA GLU A 60 13.72 2.30 -3.15
C GLU A 60 12.94 2.79 -4.39
N LEU A 61 12.08 1.95 -4.96
CA LEU A 61 11.21 2.35 -6.07
C LEU A 61 10.27 3.49 -5.68
N ALA A 62 9.65 3.41 -4.50
CA ALA A 62 8.78 4.46 -4.00
C ALA A 62 9.56 5.76 -3.73
N LEU A 63 10.78 5.65 -3.19
CA LEU A 63 11.63 6.80 -2.88
C LEU A 63 12.11 7.47 -4.16
N ALA A 64 12.53 6.72 -5.17
CA ALA A 64 12.92 7.26 -6.47
C ALA A 64 11.76 8.00 -7.13
N ALA A 65 10.56 7.40 -7.15
CA ALA A 65 9.36 8.04 -7.67
C ALA A 65 9.01 9.33 -6.89
N TRP A 66 9.21 9.32 -5.58
CA TRP A 66 9.02 10.49 -4.74
C TRP A 66 10.06 11.59 -5.05
N LEU A 67 11.36 11.27 -5.10
CA LEU A 67 12.41 12.23 -5.44
C LEU A 67 12.21 12.88 -6.82
N ALA A 68 11.71 12.12 -7.80
CA ALA A 68 11.38 12.66 -9.11
C ALA A 68 10.26 13.74 -9.08
N ARG A 69 9.36 13.67 -8.08
CA ARG A 69 8.33 14.69 -7.83
C ARG A 69 8.80 15.80 -6.89
N HIS A 70 9.85 15.54 -6.08
CA HIS A 70 10.39 16.42 -5.05
C HIS A 70 11.87 16.72 -5.29
N PRO A 71 12.21 17.47 -6.36
CA PRO A 71 13.61 17.76 -6.71
C PRO A 71 14.36 18.54 -5.62
N ASP A 72 13.65 19.37 -4.85
CA ASP A 72 14.23 20.17 -3.75
C ASP A 72 14.52 19.35 -2.47
N ALA A 73 14.04 18.11 -2.40
CA ALA A 73 14.24 17.25 -1.24
C ALA A 73 15.39 16.24 -1.39
N ALA A 74 16.06 16.23 -2.55
CA ALA A 74 17.30 15.50 -2.72
C ALA A 74 18.39 16.15 -1.85
N PRO A 75 19.18 15.37 -1.09
CA PRO A 75 20.36 15.93 -0.41
C PRO A 75 21.33 16.51 -1.46
N PRO A 76 22.00 17.63 -1.16
CA PRO A 76 22.96 18.27 -2.08
C PRO A 76 24.17 17.37 -2.39
#